data_AF-A0A3D5S2V8-F1
#
_entry.id   AF-A0A3D5S2V8-F1
#
_cell.length_a   1.000
_cell.length_b   1.000
_cell.length_c   1.000
_cell.angle_alpha   90.00
_cell.angle_beta   90.00
_cell.angle_gamma   90.00
#
_symmetry.space_group_name_H-M   'P 1'
#
loop_
_entity.id
_entity.type
_entity.pdbx_description
1 polymer ?
#
loop_
_entity_poly.entity_id
_entity_poly.type
_entity_poly.pdbx_seq_one_letter_code
_entity_poly.pdbx_strand_id
1 'polypeptide(L)'
;MDKKENVPIRHGNEISVAERHQMIQEYLSGGYTKQEIWYKYTGKTEEHGGLLKWMRMYGYIDDEIKRRPRFTSIINFPIMDNSEDLNKSELVARIKQLEKELQDTKLREEGYRLMIEIAEKTFKIPISKKSDTK
;
A
#
# COMPACT_ATOMS: atom_id res chain seq x y z
N MET A 1 31.21 22.90 6.96
CA MET A 1 31.92 21.67 7.39
C MET A 1 30.87 20.77 8.01
N ASP A 2 30.16 20.04 7.17
CA ASP A 2 28.99 19.28 7.59
C ASP A 2 29.43 17.89 8.06
N LYS A 3 29.08 17.60 9.31
CA LYS A 3 29.37 16.34 9.98
C LYS A 3 28.66 15.24 9.19
N LYS A 4 29.40 14.44 8.44
CA LYS A 4 28.87 13.21 7.86
C LYS A 4 28.60 12.25 9.01
N GLU A 5 27.33 12.16 9.42
CA GLU A 5 26.88 11.06 10.26
C GLU A 5 27.29 9.75 9.57
N ASN A 6 27.84 8.83 10.36
CA ASN A 6 28.38 7.57 9.87
C ASN A 6 27.22 6.61 9.57
N VAL A 7 26.51 6.87 8.47
CA VAL A 7 25.39 6.04 8.02
C VAL A 7 25.98 4.75 7.43
N PRO A 8 25.59 3.56 7.93
CA PRO A 8 26.07 2.30 7.39
C PRO A 8 25.67 2.18 5.92
N ILE A 9 26.65 1.86 5.07
CA ILE A 9 26.43 1.70 3.64
C ILE A 9 25.58 0.45 3.41
N ARG A 10 24.36 0.63 2.91
CA ARG A 10 23.42 -0.46 2.60
C ARG A 10 23.10 -0.51 1.11
N HIS A 11 22.86 -1.71 0.60
CA HIS A 11 22.38 -1.89 -0.76
C HIS A 11 20.85 -1.79 -0.82
N GLY A 12 20.28 -1.29 -1.92
CA GLY A 12 18.82 -1.18 -2.07
C GLY A 12 18.08 -2.53 -1.89
N ASN A 13 18.76 -3.66 -2.14
CA ASN A 13 18.21 -4.99 -1.95
C ASN A 13 18.11 -5.40 -0.47
N GLU A 14 18.94 -4.81 0.41
CA GLU A 14 18.98 -5.10 1.85
C GLU A 14 17.90 -4.34 2.62
N ILE A 15 17.32 -3.30 2.01
CA ILE A 15 16.22 -2.54 2.60
C ILE A 15 14.95 -3.39 2.51
N SER A 16 14.33 -3.66 3.65
CA SER A 16 13.06 -4.39 3.72
C SER A 16 11.92 -3.64 3.03
N VAL A 17 10.86 -4.35 2.65
CA VAL A 17 9.70 -3.72 1.99
C VAL A 17 9.07 -2.65 2.89
N ALA A 18 8.96 -2.92 4.20
CA ALA A 18 8.45 -1.95 5.17
C ALA A 18 9.30 -0.67 5.22
N GLU A 19 10.63 -0.81 5.29
CA GLU A 19 11.54 0.34 5.26
C GLU A 19 11.46 1.12 3.94
N ARG A 20 11.27 0.43 2.80
CA ARG A 20 11.06 1.10 1.50
C ARG A 20 9.79 1.93 1.49
N HIS A 21 8.69 1.41 2.04
CA HIS A 21 7.45 2.19 2.17
C HIS A 21 7.65 3.39 3.09
N GLN A 22 8.32 3.22 4.23
CA GLN A 22 8.64 4.31 5.14
C GLN A 22 9.46 5.41 4.45
N MET A 23 10.51 5.01 3.72
CA MET A 23 11.35 5.92 2.95
C MET A 23 10.55 6.70 1.90
N ILE A 24 9.64 6.04 1.18
CA ILE A 24 8.78 6.69 0.18
C ILE A 24 7.81 7.67 0.85
N GLN A 25 7.20 7.28 1.97
CA GLN A 25 6.31 8.17 2.73
C GLN A 25 7.04 9.41 3.24
N GLU A 26 8.27 9.26 3.75
CA GLU A 26 9.09 10.39 4.18
C GLU A 26 9.47 11.30 3.00
N TYR A 27 9.82 10.72 1.84
CA TYR A 27 10.07 11.48 0.62
C TYR A 27 8.83 12.26 0.13
N LEU A 28 7.63 11.68 0.21
CA LEU A 28 6.39 12.31 -0.24
C LEU A 28 5.88 13.39 0.72
N SER A 29 6.13 13.21 2.02
CA SER A 29 5.72 14.16 3.06
C SER A 29 6.73 15.28 3.29
N GLY A 30 8.00 15.04 2.99
CA GLY A 30 9.10 15.98 3.19
C GLY A 30 9.51 16.71 1.91
N GLY A 31 10.19 17.85 2.08
CA GLY A 31 10.83 18.59 0.98
C GLY A 31 12.19 18.02 0.56
N TYR A 32 12.43 16.72 0.79
CA TYR A 32 13.71 16.08 0.50
C TYR A 32 13.89 15.86 -0.99
N THR A 33 15.10 16.06 -1.49
CA THR A 33 15.49 15.57 -2.80
C THR A 33 15.65 14.04 -2.76
N LYS A 34 15.55 13.40 -3.94
CA LYS A 34 15.74 11.95 -4.09
C LYS A 34 17.10 11.48 -3.53
N GLN A 35 18.14 12.29 -3.69
CA GLN A 35 19.48 11.97 -3.22
C GLN A 35 19.59 12.06 -1.69
N GLU A 36 18.96 13.06 -1.07
CA GLU A 36 18.99 13.23 0.38
C GLU A 36 18.28 12.08 1.10
N ILE A 37 17.09 11.71 0.64
CA ILE A 37 16.35 10.59 1.23
C ILE A 37 17.07 9.25 0.98
N TRP A 38 17.69 9.08 -0.19
CA TRP A 38 18.48 7.90 -0.50
C TRP A 38 19.72 7.80 0.38
N TYR A 39 20.43 8.90 0.58
CA TYR A 39 21.59 8.97 1.46
C TYR A 39 21.21 8.66 2.91
N LYS A 40 20.08 9.17 3.39
CA LYS A 40 19.57 8.90 4.75
C LYS A 40 19.37 7.41 5.02
N TYR A 41 18.85 6.66 4.05
CA TYR A 41 18.52 5.24 4.23
C TYR A 41 19.63 4.26 3.79
N THR A 42 20.51 4.67 2.87
CA THR A 42 21.54 3.79 2.29
C THR A 42 22.98 4.21 2.55
N GLY A 43 23.20 5.45 2.99
CA GLY A 43 24.52 6.07 3.11
C GLY A 43 25.20 6.37 1.76
N LYS A 44 24.53 6.11 0.62
CA LYS A 44 25.08 6.34 -0.72
C LYS A 44 24.57 7.66 -1.29
N THR A 45 25.46 8.40 -1.96
CA THR A 45 25.12 9.67 -2.62
C THR A 45 24.46 9.48 -3.97
N GLU A 46 24.70 8.35 -4.63
CA GLU A 46 24.15 8.06 -5.96
C GLU A 46 22.89 7.19 -5.88
N GLU A 47 21.79 7.72 -6.42
CA GLU A 47 20.50 7.04 -6.55
C GLU A 47 20.31 6.62 -8.01
N HIS A 48 20.45 5.32 -8.33
CA HIS A 48 20.27 4.79 -9.69
C HIS A 48 18.79 4.57 -10.06
N GLY A 49 17.90 5.48 -9.66
CA GLY A 49 16.45 5.36 -9.91
C GLY A 49 15.76 4.26 -9.10
N GLY A 50 16.39 3.78 -8.02
CA GLY A 50 15.85 2.74 -7.14
C GLY A 50 14.57 3.20 -6.44
N LEU A 51 14.53 4.46 -5.98
CA LEU A 51 13.37 5.02 -5.32
C LEU A 51 12.18 5.12 -6.29
N LEU A 52 12.41 5.66 -7.48
CA LEU A 52 11.40 5.74 -8.54
C LEU A 52 10.88 4.35 -8.98
N LYS A 53 11.77 3.35 -9.04
CA LYS A 53 11.38 1.97 -9.32
C LYS A 53 10.43 1.44 -8.25
N TRP A 54 10.72 1.67 -6.97
CA TRP A 54 9.85 1.26 -5.87
C TRP A 54 8.53 2.01 -5.85
N MET A 55 8.54 3.33 -6.06
CA MET A 55 7.33 4.13 -6.13
C MET A 55 6.35 3.64 -7.21
N ARG A 56 6.86 3.30 -8.40
CA ARG A 56 6.05 2.68 -9.47
C ARG A 56 5.57 1.28 -9.10
N MET A 57 6.44 0.46 -8.51
CA MET A 57 6.10 -0.92 -8.13
C MET A 57 5.00 -0.98 -7.06
N TYR A 58 5.01 -0.03 -6.13
CA TYR A 58 4.07 0.02 -5.01
C TYR A 58 2.85 0.93 -5.26
N GLY A 59 2.70 1.46 -6.48
CA GLY A 59 1.51 2.24 -6.87
C GLY A 59 1.47 3.66 -6.31
N TYR A 60 2.60 4.23 -5.90
CA TYR A 60 2.68 5.65 -5.49
C TYR A 60 2.72 6.61 -6.68
N ILE A 61 2.98 6.11 -7.88
CA ILE A 61 3.02 6.89 -9.12
C ILE A 61 2.19 6.15 -10.16
N ASP A 62 1.17 6.83 -10.70
CA ASP A 62 0.28 6.34 -11.76
C ASP A 62 0.80 6.74 -13.16
N ASP A 63 2.11 6.62 -13.36
CA ASP A 63 2.69 6.84 -14.68
C ASP A 63 2.47 5.57 -15.49
N GLU A 64 1.57 5.63 -16.48
CA GLU A 64 1.52 4.64 -17.56
C GLU A 64 2.93 4.49 -18.14
N ILE A 65 3.64 3.44 -17.73
CA ILE A 65 5.00 3.18 -18.19
C ILE A 65 4.90 2.81 -19.66
N LYS A 66 5.01 3.81 -20.54
CA LYS A 66 5.25 3.63 -21.97
C LYS A 66 6.66 3.07 -22.13
N ARG A 67 6.83 1.78 -21.79
CA ARG A 67 8.07 1.04 -21.97
C ARG A 67 8.37 1.13 -23.47
N ARG A 68 9.37 1.93 -23.83
CA ARG A 68 9.90 1.86 -25.19
C ARG A 68 10.38 0.41 -25.37
N PRO A 69 9.87 -0.34 -26.36
CA PRO A 69 10.33 -1.69 -26.57
C PRO A 69 11.83 -1.61 -26.84
N ARG A 70 12.63 -2.30 -26.01
CA ARG A 70 14.04 -2.52 -26.32
C ARG A 70 14.04 -3.35 -27.60
N PHE A 71 14.57 -2.80 -28.68
CA PHE A 71 14.69 -3.49 -29.96
C PHE A 71 15.74 -4.60 -29.81
N THR A 72 15.35 -5.72 -29.19
CA THR A 72 16.13 -6.95 -29.15
C THR A 72 15.61 -7.83 -30.27
N SER A 73 16.48 -8.23 -31.20
CA SER A 73 16.18 -9.16 -32.29
C SER A 73 15.32 -10.32 -31.79
N ILE A 74 14.12 -10.43 -32.34
CA ILE A 74 13.05 -11.32 -31.89
C ILE A 74 13.46 -12.77 -32.20
N ILE A 75 13.78 -13.56 -31.18
CA ILE A 75 13.62 -15.01 -31.25
C ILE A 75 12.16 -15.28 -30.90
N ASN A 76 11.35 -15.67 -31.88
CA ASN A 76 9.95 -16.02 -31.71
C ASN A 76 9.82 -17.22 -30.76
N PHE A 77 9.45 -16.97 -29.51
CA PHE A 77 8.89 -17.99 -28.63
C PHE A 77 7.37 -17.81 -28.60
N PRO A 78 6.55 -18.85 -28.80
CA PRO A 78 5.11 -18.73 -28.69
C PRO A 78 4.74 -18.42 -27.24
N ILE A 79 4.30 -17.18 -26.99
CA ILE A 79 3.64 -16.81 -25.74
C ILE A 79 2.26 -17.43 -25.81
N MET A 80 2.03 -18.44 -24.99
CA MET A 80 0.72 -19.05 -24.78
C MET A 80 -0.14 -18.09 -23.96
N ASP A 81 -0.71 -17.10 -24.64
CA ASP A 81 -1.66 -16.14 -24.11
C ASP A 81 -3.06 -16.78 -24.09
N ASN A 82 -3.52 -17.23 -22.91
CA ASN A 82 -4.92 -17.60 -22.62
C ASN A 82 -5.14 -17.91 -21.12
N SER A 83 -4.53 -17.14 -20.21
CA SER A 83 -4.77 -17.31 -18.75
C SER A 83 -5.21 -16.04 -18.04
N GLU A 84 -4.99 -14.83 -18.58
CA GLU A 84 -5.30 -13.60 -17.84
C GLU A 84 -6.79 -13.21 -17.85
N ASP A 85 -7.55 -13.58 -18.87
CA ASP A 85 -8.95 -13.14 -19.00
C ASP A 85 -9.93 -13.94 -18.13
N LEU A 86 -9.64 -15.21 -17.83
CA LEU A 86 -10.40 -15.99 -16.83
C LEU A 86 -10.24 -15.37 -15.42
N ASN A 87 -9.02 -14.96 -15.09
CA ASN A 87 -8.71 -14.37 -13.78
C ASN A 87 -9.42 -13.02 -13.56
N LYS A 88 -9.57 -12.18 -14.58
CA LYS A 88 -10.27 -10.88 -14.43
C LYS A 88 -11.73 -11.04 -14.05
N SER A 89 -12.44 -11.97 -14.68
CA SER A 89 -13.86 -12.23 -14.40
C SER A 89 -14.06 -12.74 -12.96
N GLU A 90 -13.23 -13.70 -12.54
CA GLU A 90 -13.25 -14.24 -11.18
C GLU A 90 -12.92 -13.17 -10.12
N LEU A 91 -11.94 -12.30 -10.40
CA LEU A 91 -11.60 -11.18 -9.53
C LEU A 91 -12.76 -10.18 -9.38
N VAL A 92 -13.45 -9.83 -10.47
CA VAL A 92 -14.63 -8.94 -10.42
C VAL A 92 -15.76 -9.57 -9.61
N ALA A 93 -16.02 -10.86 -9.79
CA ALA A 93 -17.01 -11.58 -8.99
C ALA A 93 -16.64 -11.58 -7.50
N ARG A 94 -15.37 -11.76 -7.17
CA ARG A 94 -14.87 -11.73 -5.79
C ARG A 94 -14.99 -10.35 -5.16
N ILE A 95 -14.67 -9.28 -5.89
CA ILE A 95 -14.83 -7.90 -5.42
C ILE A 95 -16.30 -7.63 -5.08
N LYS A 96 -17.22 -7.96 -5.98
CA LYS A 96 -18.67 -7.79 -5.76
C LYS A 96 -19.17 -8.56 -4.53
N GLN A 97 -18.65 -9.78 -4.32
CA GLN A 97 -18.99 -10.57 -3.14
C GLN A 97 -18.51 -9.89 -1.84
N LEU A 98 -17.28 -9.39 -1.84
CA LEU A 98 -16.69 -8.71 -0.68
C LEU A 98 -17.41 -7.39 -0.37
N GLU A 99 -17.79 -6.62 -1.40
CA GLU A 99 -18.57 -5.39 -1.23
C GLU A 99 -19.94 -5.67 -0.59
N LYS A 100 -20.61 -6.75 -1.00
CA LYS A 100 -21.88 -7.17 -0.40
C LYS A 100 -21.70 -7.56 1.07
N GLU A 101 -20.68 -8.35 1.38
CA GLU A 101 -20.38 -8.74 2.77
C GLU A 101 -20.08 -7.51 3.65
N LEU A 102 -19.39 -6.52 3.10
CA LEU A 102 -19.11 -5.26 3.77
C LEU A 102 -20.40 -4.46 4.03
N GLN A 103 -21.33 -4.42 3.06
CA GLN A 103 -22.63 -3.79 3.27
C GLN A 103 -23.46 -4.52 4.33
N ASP A 104 -23.53 -5.86 4.27
CA ASP A 104 -24.30 -6.68 5.21
C ASP A 104 -23.76 -6.56 6.65
N THR A 105 -22.44 -6.48 6.82
CA THR A 105 -21.80 -6.29 8.13
C THR A 105 -22.09 -4.92 8.72
N LYS A 106 -22.00 -3.84 7.92
CA LYS A 106 -22.38 -2.49 8.35
C LYS A 106 -23.84 -2.40 8.77
N LEU A 107 -24.74 -2.96 7.95
CA LEU A 107 -26.17 -2.96 8.27
C LEU A 107 -26.46 -3.71 9.57
N ARG A 108 -25.80 -4.85 9.78
CA ARG A 108 -25.91 -5.63 11.00
C ARG A 108 -25.40 -4.86 12.22
N GLU A 109 -24.27 -4.18 12.10
CA GLU A 109 -23.70 -3.35 13.16
C GLU A 109 -24.65 -2.22 13.56
N GLU A 110 -25.20 -1.50 12.58
CA GLU A 110 -26.19 -0.45 12.82
C GLU A 110 -27.46 -1.00 13.49
N GLY A 111 -27.95 -2.15 13.02
CA GLY A 111 -29.09 -2.83 13.61
C GLY A 111 -28.86 -3.22 15.07
N TYR A 112 -27.68 -3.76 15.40
CA TYR A 112 -27.32 -4.07 16.79
C TYR A 112 -27.22 -2.81 17.65
N ARG A 113 -26.65 -1.72 17.14
CA ARG A 113 -26.58 -0.44 17.86
C ARG A 113 -27.98 0.08 18.21
N LEU A 114 -28.90 0.07 17.24
CA LEU A 114 -30.29 0.51 17.46
C LEU A 114 -31.04 -0.40 18.43
N MET A 115 -30.85 -1.72 18.32
CA MET A 115 -31.47 -2.68 19.23
C MET A 115 -31.00 -2.47 20.68
N ILE A 116 -29.70 -2.22 20.87
CA ILE A 116 -29.13 -1.89 22.18
C ILE A 116 -29.78 -0.62 22.73
N GLU A 117 -29.86 0.45 21.93
CA GLU A 117 -30.48 1.72 22.36
C GLU A 117 -31.93 1.54 22.81
N ILE A 118 -32.73 0.80 22.04
CA ILE A 118 -34.13 0.49 22.39
C ILE A 118 -34.20 -0.32 23.69
N ALA A 119 -33.33 -1.31 23.85
CA ALA A 119 -33.30 -2.16 25.04
C ALA A 119 -32.89 -1.37 26.30
N GLU A 120 -31.85 -0.53 26.21
CA GLU A 120 -31.42 0.33 27.31
C GLU A 120 -32.55 1.30 27.72
N LYS A 121 -33.24 1.91 26.74
CA LYS A 121 -34.36 2.81 27.00
C LYS A 121 -35.56 2.12 27.66
N THR A 122 -35.86 0.89 27.23
CA THR A 122 -37.05 0.15 27.70
C THR A 122 -36.82 -0.49 29.06
N PHE A 123 -35.69 -1.18 29.23
CA PHE A 123 -35.40 -1.98 30.42
C PHE A 123 -34.54 -1.24 31.45
N LYS A 124 -33.99 -0.07 31.11
CA LYS A 124 -33.12 0.74 31.99
C LYS A 124 -31.88 0.01 32.49
N ILE A 125 -31.38 -0.95 31.70
CA ILE A 125 -30.14 -1.69 31.97
C ILE A 125 -29.07 -1.15 31.01
N PRO A 126 -27.87 -0.80 31.49
CA PRO A 126 -26.76 -0.42 30.60
C PRO A 126 -26.16 -1.68 29.96
N ILE A 127 -26.23 -1.77 28.64
CA ILE A 127 -25.71 -2.90 27.84
C ILE A 127 -24.41 -2.48 27.14
N SER A 128 -24.32 -1.21 26.76
CA SER A 128 -23.13 -0.61 26.17
C SER A 128 -22.02 -0.39 27.20
N LYS A 129 -20.77 -0.59 26.78
CA LYS A 129 -19.60 -0.27 27.60
C LYS A 129 -19.43 1.25 27.64
N LYS A 130 -19.59 1.85 28.81
CA LYS A 130 -19.30 3.28 29.01
C LYS A 130 -17.78 3.50 29.00
N SER A 131 -17.33 4.58 28.37
CA SER A 131 -15.91 4.96 28.29
C SER A 131 -15.32 5.44 29.61
N ASP A 132 -16.14 5.55 30.67
CA ASP A 132 -15.73 6.06 31.97
C ASP A 132 -15.03 4.98 32.80
N THR A 133 -13.76 4.72 32.49
CA THR A 133 -12.81 4.15 33.44
C THR A 133 -11.68 5.15 33.60
N LYS A 134 -11.62 5.80 34.77
CA LYS A 134 -10.48 6.59 35.24
C LYS A 134 -9.33 5.69 35.67
#